data_AF-A0A2N1UIJ0-F1
#
_entry.id   AF-A0A2N1UIJ0-F1
#
_cell.length_a   1.000
_cell.length_b   1.000
_cell.length_c   1.000
_cell.angle_alpha   90.00
_cell.angle_beta   90.00
_cell.angle_gamma   90.00
#
_symmetry.space_group_name_H-M   'P 1'
#
loop_
_entity.id
_entity.type
_entity.pdbx_description
1 polymer ?
#
loop_
_entity_poly.entity_id
_entity_poly.type
_entity_poly.pdbx_seq_one_letter_code
_entity_poly.pdbx_strand_id
1 'polypeptide(L)'
;MEKQQKSKWFCRAEPNDRIVFLAIFLAICAIFGVFWLAAKGIINLSPYGECAFKRNYELPCPTCGFTTAIDVFVKGGIIKAFWIQPAAATMCIILLLTAFFSLLSAIIGINFSFLSPVRIWRIGYILTAGAIILAAGWAVTIAKALAKLP
;
A
#
# COMPACT_ATOMS: atom_id res chain seq x y z
N MET A 1 -5.82 38.82 -9.25
CA MET A 1 -4.71 37.89 -8.92
C MET A 1 -4.46 37.99 -7.42
N GLU A 2 -5.16 37.16 -6.64
CA GLU A 2 -5.13 37.21 -5.18
C GLU A 2 -3.88 36.50 -4.65
N LYS A 3 -3.01 37.25 -3.95
CA LYS A 3 -1.74 36.76 -3.40
C LYS A 3 -2.02 35.68 -2.35
N GLN A 4 -1.66 34.43 -2.67
CA GLN A 4 -1.73 33.32 -1.72
C GLN A 4 -0.79 33.55 -0.53
N GLN A 5 -1.36 33.62 0.66
CA GLN A 5 -0.68 33.70 1.94
C GLN A 5 0.02 32.35 2.24
N LYS A 6 1.27 32.22 1.80
CA LYS A 6 2.14 31.06 2.07
C LYS A 6 2.55 31.05 3.53
N SER A 7 1.92 30.19 4.35
CA SER A 7 2.54 29.77 5.60
C SER A 7 3.57 28.67 5.31
N LYS A 8 4.63 28.55 6.11
CA LYS A 8 5.67 27.49 5.93
C LYS A 8 5.11 26.05 5.96
N TRP A 9 3.88 25.86 6.44
CA TRP A 9 3.32 24.55 6.77
C TRP A 9 2.03 24.21 6.00
N PHE A 10 1.29 25.23 5.56
CA PHE A 10 -0.03 25.08 4.95
C PHE A 10 -0.18 25.95 3.71
N CYS A 11 -0.64 25.33 2.62
CA CYS A 11 -1.10 26.00 1.41
C CYS A 11 -2.59 25.71 1.19
N ARG A 12 -3.35 26.70 0.72
CA ARG A 12 -4.76 26.51 0.36
C ARG A 12 -4.83 25.65 -0.90
N ALA A 13 -5.53 24.51 -0.84
CA ALA A 13 -5.66 23.61 -1.98
C ALA A 13 -6.61 24.19 -3.04
N GLU A 14 -6.17 24.19 -4.30
CA GLU A 14 -7.00 24.53 -5.45
C GLU A 14 -8.09 23.45 -5.63
N PRO A 15 -9.31 23.77 -6.10
CA PRO A 15 -10.39 22.79 -6.26
C PRO A 15 -9.98 21.53 -7.05
N ASN A 16 -9.10 21.65 -8.04
CA ASN A 16 -8.57 20.50 -8.78
C ASN A 16 -7.72 19.56 -7.92
N ASP A 17 -6.95 20.07 -6.95
CA ASP A 17 -6.13 19.25 -6.07
C ASP A 17 -6.99 18.44 -5.09
N ARG A 18 -8.12 19.00 -4.66
CA ARG A 18 -9.08 18.29 -3.77
C ARG A 18 -9.66 17.05 -4.43
N ILE A 19 -9.95 17.11 -5.73
CA ILE A 19 -10.44 15.96 -6.52
C ILE A 19 -9.36 14.87 -6.58
N VAL A 20 -8.09 15.25 -6.77
CA VAL A 20 -6.97 14.30 -6.78
C VAL A 20 -6.83 13.60 -5.42
N PHE A 21 -6.89 14.34 -4.31
CA PHE A 21 -6.84 13.75 -2.97
C PHE A 21 -8.04 12.81 -2.70
N LEU A 22 -9.23 13.18 -3.15
CA LEU A 22 -10.40 12.33 -3.05
C LEU A 22 -10.23 11.04 -3.88
N ALA A 23 -9.70 11.16 -5.10
CA ALA A 23 -9.43 10.01 -5.97
C ALA A 23 -8.39 9.05 -5.35
N ILE A 24 -7.32 9.57 -4.75
CA ILE A 24 -6.32 8.76 -4.03
C ILE A 24 -6.97 8.03 -2.85
N PHE A 25 -7.76 8.73 -2.05
CA PHE A 25 -8.49 8.13 -0.93
C PHE A 25 -9.41 6.99 -1.39
N LEU A 26 -10.22 7.23 -2.43
CA LEU A 26 -11.12 6.22 -2.99
C LEU A 26 -10.35 5.02 -3.55
N ALA A 27 -9.22 5.24 -4.22
CA ALA A 27 -8.38 4.15 -4.73
C ALA A 27 -7.83 3.27 -3.59
N ILE A 28 -7.34 3.88 -2.51
CA ILE A 28 -6.86 3.14 -1.34
C ILE A 28 -8.01 2.37 -0.68
N CYS A 29 -9.16 3.01 -0.48
CA CYS A 29 -10.36 2.36 0.06
C CYS A 29 -10.82 1.18 -0.81
N ALA A 30 -10.78 1.32 -2.13
CA ALA A 30 -11.13 0.25 -3.06
C ALA A 30 -10.18 -0.96 -2.91
N ILE A 31 -8.86 -0.71 -2.83
CA ILE A 31 -7.88 -1.78 -2.63
C ILE A 31 -8.16 -2.53 -1.32
N PHE A 32 -8.25 -1.82 -0.20
CA PHE A 32 -8.54 -2.44 1.10
C PHE A 32 -9.91 -3.12 1.12
N GLY A 33 -10.92 -2.53 0.46
CA GLY A 33 -12.26 -3.09 0.33
C GLY A 33 -12.25 -4.43 -0.41
N VAL A 34 -11.49 -4.55 -1.51
CA VAL A 34 -11.34 -5.82 -2.23
C VAL A 34 -10.70 -6.88 -1.35
N PHE A 35 -9.61 -6.55 -0.65
CA PHE A 35 -8.97 -7.50 0.28
C PHE A 35 -9.88 -7.87 1.46
N TRP A 36 -10.71 -6.96 1.94
CA TRP A 36 -11.67 -7.24 3.02
C TRP A 36 -12.82 -8.14 2.56
N LEU A 37 -13.36 -7.89 1.35
CA LEU A 37 -14.37 -8.75 0.74
C LEU A 37 -13.83 -10.16 0.49
N ALA A 38 -12.56 -10.25 0.10
CA ALA A 38 -11.87 -11.51 -0.06
C ALA A 38 -11.62 -12.23 1.27
N ALA A 39 -11.21 -11.49 2.30
CA ALA A 39 -11.04 -12.00 3.65
C ALA A 39 -12.35 -12.58 4.21
N LYS A 40 -13.50 -12.02 3.82
CA LYS A 40 -14.84 -12.54 4.13
C LYS A 40 -15.30 -13.71 3.25
N GLY A 41 -14.52 -14.11 2.26
CA GLY A 41 -14.87 -15.18 1.33
C GLY A 41 -15.97 -14.81 0.33
N ILE A 42 -16.30 -13.51 0.19
CA ILE A 42 -17.29 -13.03 -0.78
C ILE A 42 -16.70 -13.04 -2.19
N ILE A 43 -15.40 -12.76 -2.30
CA ILE A 43 -14.66 -12.75 -3.56
C ILE A 43 -13.50 -13.75 -3.47
N ASN A 44 -13.41 -14.66 -4.44
CA ASN A 44 -12.29 -15.57 -4.56
C ASN A 44 -11.16 -14.90 -5.37
N LEU A 45 -10.11 -14.41 -4.70
CA LEU A 45 -8.91 -13.88 -5.39
C LEU A 45 -8.08 -14.97 -6.07
N SER A 46 -8.24 -16.23 -5.66
CA SER A 46 -7.68 -17.38 -6.35
C SER A 46 -8.80 -18.36 -6.65
N PRO A 47 -9.21 -18.53 -7.92
CA PRO A 47 -10.21 -19.54 -8.29
C PRO A 47 -9.74 -20.98 -8.00
N TYR A 48 -8.44 -21.19 -7.75
CA TYR A 48 -7.84 -22.52 -7.55
C TYR A 48 -7.26 -22.75 -6.14
N GLY A 49 -7.50 -21.86 -5.17
CA GLY A 49 -7.09 -22.00 -3.77
C GLY A 49 -5.59 -21.85 -3.49
N GLU A 50 -4.73 -22.29 -4.41
CA GLU A 50 -3.28 -22.16 -4.33
C GLU A 50 -2.74 -21.10 -5.29
N CYS A 51 -1.55 -20.56 -5.00
CA CYS A 51 -0.88 -19.66 -5.92
C CYS A 51 -0.40 -20.43 -7.15
N ALA A 52 -0.83 -20.03 -8.35
CA ALA A 52 -0.42 -20.63 -9.62
C ALA A 52 1.11 -20.67 -9.79
N PHE A 53 1.83 -19.68 -9.26
CA PHE A 53 3.29 -19.65 -9.31
C PHE A 53 3.92 -20.75 -8.45
N LYS A 54 3.40 -20.95 -7.23
CA LYS A 54 3.85 -22.04 -6.35
C LYS A 54 3.54 -23.41 -6.95
N ARG A 55 2.38 -23.55 -7.60
CA ARG A 55 1.99 -24.80 -8.28
C ARG A 55 2.88 -25.13 -9.48
N ASN A 56 3.23 -24.14 -10.29
CA ASN A 56 3.99 -24.37 -11.53
C ASN A 56 5.50 -24.45 -11.34
N TYR A 57 6.05 -23.71 -10.37
CA TYR A 57 7.50 -23.59 -10.18
C TYR A 57 8.00 -24.16 -8.85
N GLU A 58 7.09 -24.67 -8.00
CA GLU A 58 7.38 -25.19 -6.64
C GLU A 58 8.13 -24.21 -5.72
N LEU A 59 8.26 -22.96 -6.15
CA LEU A 59 9.00 -21.90 -5.47
C LEU A 59 8.04 -20.95 -4.75
N PRO A 60 8.45 -20.38 -3.59
CA PRO A 60 7.67 -19.35 -2.93
C PRO A 60 7.59 -18.10 -3.81
N CYS A 61 6.38 -17.69 -4.16
CA CYS A 61 6.19 -16.56 -5.04
C CYS A 61 6.51 -15.23 -4.32
N PRO A 62 7.13 -14.25 -5.01
CA PRO A 62 7.54 -12.97 -4.41
C PRO A 62 6.38 -12.20 -3.79
N THR A 63 5.19 -12.35 -4.36
CA THR A 63 3.98 -11.64 -3.96
C THR A 63 3.12 -12.43 -2.97
N CYS A 64 3.36 -13.72 -2.78
CA CYS A 64 2.51 -14.59 -1.95
C CYS A 64 2.57 -14.16 -0.48
N GLY A 65 3.78 -13.96 0.05
CA GLY A 65 3.96 -13.45 1.41
C GLY A 65 3.41 -12.04 1.58
N PHE A 66 3.45 -11.23 0.52
CA PHE A 66 2.92 -9.87 0.51
C PHE A 66 1.39 -9.87 0.59
N THR A 67 0.71 -10.66 -0.25
CA THR A 67 -0.75 -10.79 -0.23
C THR A 67 -1.26 -11.43 1.06
N THR A 68 -0.55 -12.43 1.60
CA THR A 68 -0.92 -13.06 2.87
C THR A 68 -0.76 -12.09 4.04
N ALA A 69 0.30 -11.28 4.06
CA ALA A 69 0.47 -10.26 5.09
C ALA A 69 -0.62 -9.18 5.01
N ILE A 70 -1.02 -8.75 3.81
CA ILE A 70 -2.16 -7.83 3.62
C ILE A 70 -3.46 -8.45 4.12
N ASP A 71 -3.77 -9.70 3.75
CA ASP A 71 -4.99 -10.39 4.18
C ASP A 71 -5.07 -10.48 5.71
N VAL A 72 -3.98 -10.87 6.36
CA VAL A 72 -3.88 -10.92 7.82
C VAL A 72 -4.00 -9.53 8.45
N PHE A 73 -3.43 -8.51 7.82
CA PHE A 73 -3.53 -7.11 8.28
C PHE A 73 -4.98 -6.62 8.23
N VAL A 74 -5.70 -6.88 7.14
CA VAL A 74 -7.11 -6.49 6.95
C VAL A 74 -8.04 -7.22 7.92
N LYS A 75 -7.68 -8.45 8.32
CA LYS A 75 -8.37 -9.20 9.38
C LYS A 75 -8.07 -8.70 10.80
N GLY A 76 -7.26 -7.65 10.96
CA GLY A 76 -6.89 -7.06 12.26
C GLY A 76 -5.62 -7.66 12.88
N GLY A 77 -4.94 -8.57 12.20
CA GLY A 77 -3.72 -9.25 12.67
C GLY A 77 -2.43 -8.47 12.43
N ILE A 78 -2.34 -7.20 12.84
CA ILE A 78 -1.21 -6.31 12.51
C ILE A 78 0.14 -6.93 12.89
N ILE A 79 0.27 -7.45 14.11
CA ILE A 79 1.52 -8.08 14.60
C ILE A 79 1.88 -9.31 13.78
N LYS A 80 0.89 -10.14 13.42
CA LYS A 80 1.09 -11.32 12.57
C LYS A 80 1.52 -10.91 11.15
N ALA A 81 0.98 -9.83 10.61
CA ALA A 81 1.39 -9.30 9.31
C ALA A 81 2.87 -8.88 9.29
N PHE A 82 3.36 -8.25 10.36
CA PHE A 82 4.78 -7.92 10.51
C PHE A 82 5.69 -9.14 10.57
N TRP A 83 5.23 -10.22 11.24
CA TRP A 83 5.96 -11.48 11.30
C TRP A 83 6.04 -12.21 9.95
N ILE A 84 4.99 -12.10 9.13
CA ILE A 84 4.95 -12.71 7.80
C ILE A 84 5.83 -11.92 6.83
N GLN A 85 5.56 -10.62 6.69
CA GLN A 85 6.29 -9.74 5.78
C GLN A 85 6.26 -8.29 6.31
N PRO A 86 7.35 -7.82 6.96
CA PRO A 86 7.37 -6.49 7.58
C PRO A 86 7.24 -5.36 6.56
N ALA A 87 7.72 -5.58 5.33
CA ALA A 87 7.57 -4.65 4.22
C ALA A 87 6.09 -4.42 3.84
N ALA A 88 5.29 -5.48 3.80
CA ALA A 88 3.87 -5.39 3.45
C ALA A 88 3.09 -4.69 4.57
N ALA A 89 3.34 -5.04 5.83
CA ALA A 89 2.69 -4.41 6.97
C ALA A 89 3.00 -2.90 7.05
N THR A 90 4.28 -2.52 6.85
CA THR A 90 4.69 -1.11 6.78
C THR A 90 3.99 -0.37 5.65
N MET A 91 3.89 -0.99 4.47
CA MET A 91 3.20 -0.41 3.31
C MET A 91 1.70 -0.22 3.58
N CYS A 92 1.02 -1.18 4.22
CA CYS A 92 -0.37 -1.02 4.63
C CYS A 92 -0.58 0.16 5.60
N ILE A 93 0.33 0.35 6.56
CA ILE A 93 0.28 1.47 7.50
C ILE A 93 0.49 2.80 6.77
N ILE A 94 1.47 2.88 5.87
CA ILE A 94 1.71 4.08 5.07
C ILE A 94 0.48 4.41 4.23
N LEU A 95 -0.15 3.42 3.60
CA LEU A 95 -1.38 3.61 2.83
C LEU A 95 -2.54 4.10 3.71
N LEU A 96 -2.70 3.56 4.92
CA LEU A 96 -3.72 4.02 5.86
C LEU A 96 -3.51 5.49 6.29
N LEU A 97 -2.27 5.85 6.63
CA LEU A 97 -1.92 7.23 6.96
C LEU A 97 -2.15 8.15 5.76
N THR A 98 -1.76 7.71 4.56
CA THR A 98 -1.97 8.45 3.31
C THR A 98 -3.46 8.67 3.06
N ALA A 99 -4.30 7.64 3.22
CA ALA A 99 -5.75 7.75 3.09
C ALA A 99 -6.33 8.73 4.11
N PHE A 100 -5.91 8.63 5.38
CA PHE A 100 -6.37 9.54 6.44
C PHE A 100 -6.06 11.00 6.13
N PHE A 101 -4.80 11.29 5.78
CA PHE A 101 -4.41 12.67 5.43
C PHE A 101 -5.03 13.14 4.12
N SER A 102 -5.18 12.26 3.12
CA SER A 102 -5.81 12.59 1.85
C SER A 102 -7.28 12.95 2.03
N LEU A 103 -8.00 12.23 2.89
CA LEU A 103 -9.38 12.55 3.27
C LEU A 103 -9.44 13.90 4.00
N LEU A 104 -8.52 14.13 4.95
CA LEU A 104 -8.46 15.38 5.71
C LEU A 104 -8.19 16.58 4.78
N SER A 105 -7.27 16.44 3.82
CA SER A 105 -6.99 17.45 2.80
C SER A 105 -8.14 17.66 1.83
N ALA A 106 -8.90 16.61 1.49
CA ALA A 106 -10.09 16.72 0.66
C ALA A 106 -11.23 17.49 1.35
N ILE A 107 -11.48 17.21 2.64
CA ILE A 107 -12.56 17.84 3.44
C ILE A 107 -12.19 19.28 3.81
N ILE A 108 -11.01 19.49 4.40
CA ILE A 108 -10.62 20.80 4.93
C ILE A 108 -10.08 21.72 3.82
N GLY A 109 -9.60 21.14 2.70
CA GLY A 109 -9.03 21.92 1.60
C GLY A 109 -7.69 22.58 1.94
N ILE A 110 -7.01 22.05 2.96
CA ILE A 110 -5.66 22.45 3.35
C ILE A 110 -4.69 21.40 2.81
N ASN A 111 -3.71 21.87 2.05
CA ASN A 111 -2.61 21.06 1.56
C ASN A 111 -1.46 21.14 2.56
N PHE A 112 -1.08 20.00 3.15
CA PHE A 112 0.05 19.94 4.07
C PHE A 112 1.34 19.94 3.26
N SER A 113 2.29 20.84 3.57
CA SER A 113 3.56 20.95 2.83
C SER A 113 4.37 19.64 2.80
N PHE A 114 4.20 18.78 3.82
CA PHE A 114 4.81 17.45 3.89
C PHE A 114 4.19 16.44 2.91
N LEU A 115 2.89 16.56 2.63
CA LEU A 115 2.20 15.89 1.53
C LEU A 115 2.27 16.79 0.31
N SER A 116 3.49 17.14 -0.09
CA SER A 116 3.71 17.86 -1.34
C SER A 116 2.91 17.14 -2.43
N PRO A 117 2.19 17.86 -3.30
CA PRO A 117 1.31 17.24 -4.29
C PRO A 117 2.06 16.09 -4.95
N VAL A 118 1.44 14.91 -5.04
CA VAL A 118 2.00 13.68 -5.64
C VAL A 118 2.69 13.96 -7.00
N ARG A 119 2.31 15.06 -7.65
CA ARG A 119 2.97 15.71 -8.80
C ARG A 119 4.48 15.97 -8.65
N ILE A 120 5.05 16.13 -7.44
CA ILE A 120 6.47 16.43 -7.20
C ILE A 120 7.30 15.18 -6.88
N TRP A 121 6.70 14.15 -6.29
CA TRP A 121 7.39 12.87 -6.14
C TRP A 121 7.40 12.17 -7.48
N ARG A 122 8.55 12.15 -8.16
CA ARG A 122 8.72 11.36 -9.39
C ARG A 122 8.27 9.94 -9.08
N ILE A 123 7.12 9.54 -9.63
CA ILE A 123 6.53 8.20 -9.50
C ILE A 123 7.57 7.11 -9.73
N GLY A 124 8.58 7.38 -10.58
CA GLY A 124 9.75 6.54 -10.77
C GLY A 124 10.50 6.18 -9.48
N TYR A 125 10.71 7.11 -8.54
CA TYR A 125 11.37 6.82 -7.25
C TYR A 125 10.51 5.98 -6.31
N ILE A 126 9.19 6.19 -6.30
CA ILE A 126 8.27 5.36 -5.51
C ILE A 126 8.27 3.93 -6.06
N LEU A 127 8.20 3.80 -7.38
CA LEU A 127 8.21 2.51 -8.06
C LEU A 127 9.54 1.78 -7.88
N THR A 128 10.68 2.45 -8.01
CA THR A 128 12.00 1.82 -7.78
C THR A 128 12.19 1.46 -6.32
N ALA A 129 11.84 2.32 -5.37
CA ALA A 129 11.90 1.99 -3.95
C ALA A 129 10.98 0.80 -3.61
N GLY A 130 9.74 0.78 -4.12
CA GLY A 130 8.81 -0.33 -3.96
C GLY A 130 9.34 -1.64 -4.58
N ALA A 131 9.93 -1.58 -5.77
CA ALA A 131 10.54 -2.72 -6.44
C ALA A 131 11.75 -3.27 -5.66
N ILE A 132 12.61 -2.41 -5.12
CA ILE A 132 13.73 -2.81 -4.28
C ILE A 132 13.24 -3.50 -3.00
N ILE A 133 12.22 -2.93 -2.34
CA ILE A 133 11.63 -3.51 -1.13
C ILE A 133 11.00 -4.88 -1.42
N LEU A 134 10.29 -5.02 -2.54
CA LEU A 134 9.73 -6.30 -2.99
C LEU A 134 10.82 -7.33 -3.30
N ALA A 135 11.86 -6.92 -4.03
CA ALA A 135 12.98 -7.79 -4.38
C ALA A 135 13.75 -8.27 -3.14
N ALA A 136 14.02 -7.37 -2.18
CA ALA A 136 14.66 -7.69 -0.92
C ALA A 136 13.80 -8.62 -0.05
N GLY A 137 12.49 -8.34 0.06
CA GLY A 137 11.55 -9.20 0.77
C GLY A 137 11.44 -10.60 0.17
N TRP A 138 11.52 -10.69 -1.16
CA TRP A 138 11.56 -11.98 -1.85
C TRP A 138 12.87 -12.72 -1.61
N ALA A 139 14.02 -12.04 -1.68
CA ALA A 139 15.32 -12.65 -1.42
C ALA A 139 15.40 -13.28 -0.02
N VAL A 140 14.86 -12.61 1.00
CA VAL A 140 14.76 -13.17 2.37
C VAL A 140 13.83 -14.39 2.41
N THR A 141 12.75 -14.38 1.64
CA THR A 141 11.80 -15.51 1.57
C THR A 141 12.43 -16.73 0.89
N ILE A 142 13.18 -16.52 -0.19
CA ILE A 142 13.98 -17.57 -0.84
C ILE A 142 15.05 -18.09 0.13
N ALA A 143 15.80 -17.21 0.79
CA ALA A 143 16.85 -17.61 1.73
C ALA A 143 16.30 -18.47 2.87
N LYS A 144 15.12 -18.12 3.41
CA LYS A 144 14.42 -18.95 4.41
C LYS A 144 13.92 -20.28 3.84
N ALA A 145 13.47 -20.31 2.59
CA ALA A 145 13.05 -21.54 1.94
C ALA A 145 14.23 -22.49 1.67
N LEU A 146 15.37 -21.94 1.21
CA LEU A 146 16.62 -22.67 1.02
C LEU A 146 17.20 -23.17 2.34
N ALA A 147 17.16 -22.37 3.41
CA ALA A 147 17.63 -22.78 4.74
C ALA A 147 16.74 -23.85 5.41
N LYS A 148 15.55 -24.13 4.86
CA LYS A 148 14.62 -25.17 5.33
C LYS A 148 14.71 -26.46 4.51
N LEU A 149 15.49 -26.47 3.43
CA LEU A 149 15.79 -27.68 2.67
C LEU A 149 16.89 -28.44 3.44
N PRO A 150 16.73 -29.76 3.70
CA PRO A 150 17.72 -30.59 4.39
C PRO A 150 19.03 -30.72 3.61
#